data_AF-A0A382XJP6-F1
#
_entry.id   AF-A0A382XJP6-F1
#
_cell.length_a   1.000
_cell.length_b   1.000
_cell.length_c   1.000
_cell.angle_alpha   90.00
_cell.angle_beta   90.00
_cell.angle_gamma   90.00
#
_symmetry.space_group_name_H-M   'P 1'
#
loop_
_entity.id
_entity.type
_entity.pdbx_description
1 polymer ?
#
loop_
_entity_poly.entity_id
_entity_poly.type
_entity_poly.pdbx_seq_one_letter_code
_entity_poly.pdbx_strand_id
1 'polypeptide(L)' 'ARPLKRVIQRYLQDPLAVRLLEGTVNDGDKLTISCDGNGLKFTDTQLAAA' A
#
# COMPACT_ATOMS: atom_id res chain seq x y z
N ALA A 1 12.77 -18.27 4.86
CA ALA A 1 12.21 -18.05 3.51
C ALA A 1 12.55 -16.65 2.99
N ARG A 2 13.70 -16.50 2.33
CA ARG A 2 14.08 -15.24 1.65
C ARG A 2 13.12 -14.81 0.51
N PRO A 3 12.47 -15.74 -0.23
CA PRO A 3 11.58 -15.36 -1.32
C PRO A 3 10.36 -14.55 -0.88
N LEU A 4 9.69 -14.97 0.20
CA LEU A 4 8.44 -14.35 0.64
C LEU A 4 8.63 -12.89 1.07
N LYS A 5 9.71 -12.62 1.82
CA LYS A 5 10.05 -11.25 2.23
C LYS A 5 10.28 -10.32 1.04
N ARG A 6 10.94 -10.81 -0.03
CA ARG A 6 11.17 -10.05 -1.27
C ARG A 6 9.89 -9.75 -2.03
N VAL A 7 8.94 -10.68 -2.05
CA VAL A 7 7.63 -10.48 -2.70
C VAL A 7 6.86 -9.38 -1.97
N ILE A 8 6.78 -9.45 -0.63
CA ILE A 8 6.11 -8.42 0.16
C ILE A 8 6.80 -7.06 -0.01
N GLN A 9 8.13 -7.01 -0.02
CA GLN A 9 8.88 -5.78 -0.29
C GLN A 9 8.49 -5.17 -1.63
N ARG A 10 8.61 -5.95 -2.72
CA ARG A 10 8.42 -5.46 -4.08
C ARG A 10 7.00 -5.00 -4.38
N TYR A 11 6.00 -5.74 -3.91
CA TYR A 11 4.61 -5.49 -4.26
C TYR A 11 3.88 -4.62 -3.24
N LEU A 12 4.36 -4.55 -2.00
CA LEU A 12 3.70 -3.80 -0.93
C LEU A 12 4.55 -2.65 -0.39
N GLN A 13 5.78 -2.91 0.05
CA GLN A 13 6.59 -1.87 0.71
C GLN A 13 7.10 -0.82 -0.27
N ASP A 14 7.60 -1.21 -1.44
CA ASP A 14 8.13 -0.25 -2.42
C ASP A 14 7.04 0.73 -2.90
N PRO A 15 5.81 0.29 -3.27
CA PRO A 15 4.73 1.22 -3.65
C PRO A 15 4.25 2.11 -2.49
N LEU A 16 4.21 1.59 -1.26
CA LEU A 16 3.85 2.39 -0.09
C LEU A 16 4.90 3.47 0.21
N ALA A 17 6.19 3.15 0.07
CA ALA A 17 7.25 4.13 0.25
C ALA A 17 7.14 5.29 -0.75
N VAL A 18 6.83 4.99 -2.02
CA VAL A 18 6.59 6.03 -3.04
C VAL A 18 5.40 6.91 -2.64
N ARG A 19 4.27 6.32 -2.25
CA ARG A 19 3.06 7.06 -1.86
C ARG A 19 3.24 7.94 -0.62
N LEU A 20 4.07 7.49 0.33
CA LEU A 20 4.48 8.25 1.50
C LEU A 20 5.35 9.45 1.11
N LEU A 21 6.29 9.26 0.17
CA LEU A 21 7.11 10.36 -0.37
C LEU A 21 6.28 11.37 -1.18
N GLU A 22 5.23 10.92 -1.86
CA GLU A 22 4.29 11.77 -2.59
C GLU A 22 3.31 12.52 -1.67
N GLY A 23 3.28 12.21 -0.37
CA GLY A 23 2.36 12.83 0.61
C GLY A 23 0.91 12.39 0.48
N THR A 24 0.65 11.36 -0.34
CA THR A 24 -0.69 10.75 -0.50
C THR A 24 -1.08 9.85 0.67
N VAL A 25 -0.10 9.48 1.50
CA VAL A 25 -0.26 8.69 2.72
C VAL A 25 0.52 9.39 3.81
N ASN A 26 -0.15 9.73 4.89
CA ASN A 26 0.44 10.39 6.05
C ASN A 26 0.51 9.44 7.25
N ASP A 27 1.29 9.85 8.25
CA ASP A 27 1.35 9.11 9.50
C ASP A 27 -0.03 9.13 10.20
N GLY A 28 -0.52 7.95 10.58
CA GLY A 28 -1.87 7.76 11.12
C GLY A 28 -2.95 7.39 10.09
N ASP A 29 -2.64 7.38 8.79
CA ASP A 29 -3.61 7.00 7.76
C ASP A 29 -3.88 5.49 7.75
N LYS A 30 -5.15 5.13 7.53
CA LYS A 30 -5.60 3.74 7.44
C LYS A 30 -5.79 3.35 5.98
N LEU A 31 -4.81 2.62 5.46
CA LEU A 31 -4.86 2.08 4.12
C LEU A 31 -5.48 0.68 4.10
N THR A 32 -6.44 0.49 3.21
CA THR A 32 -7.00 -0.81 2.89
C THR A 32 -6.30 -1.35 1.64
N ILE A 33 -5.68 -2.53 1.78
CA ILE A 33 -5.02 -3.23 0.68
C ILE A 33 -5.96 -4.32 0.18
N SER A 34 -6.29 -4.28 -1.11
CA SER A 34 -7.11 -5.30 -1.78
C SER A 34 -6.33 -5.93 -2.92
N CYS A 35 -6.55 -7.22 -3.16
CA CYS A 35 -6.02 -7.90 -4.34
C CYS A 35 -7.07 -7.84 -5.44
N ASP A 36 -6.73 -7.22 -6.57
CA ASP A 36 -7.48 -7.34 -7.81
C ASP A 36 -6.71 -8.30 -8.72
N GLY A 37 -7.37 -8.93 -9.70
CA GLY A 37 -6.81 -10.02 -10.52
C GLY A 37 -5.48 -9.71 -11.23
N ASN A 38 -5.03 -8.45 -11.21
CA ASN A 38 -3.78 -7.96 -11.81
C ASN A 38 -2.77 -7.35 -10.80
N GLY A 39 -3.05 -7.31 -9.50
CA GLY A 39 -2.11 -6.77 -8.49
C GLY A 39 -2.73 -6.27 -7.18
N LEU A 40 -1.89 -5.65 -6.34
CA LEU A 40 -2.32 -5.03 -5.08
C LEU A 40 -2.83 -3.60 -5.35
N LYS A 41 -4.09 -3.34 -4.99
CA LYS A 41 -4.68 -2.01 -4.94
C LYS A 41 -4.64 -1.47 -3.51
N PHE A 42 -4.28 -0.21 -3.40
CA PHE A 42 -4.25 0.54 -2.16
C PHE A 42 -5.36 1.57 -2.20
N THR A 43 -6.35 1.41 -1.33
CA THR A 43 -7.47 2.33 -1.18
C THR A 43 -7.31 3.02 0.17
N ASP A 44 -7.33 4.35 0.16
CA ASP A 44 -7.42 5.09 1.42
C ASP A 44 -8.83 4.96 2.00
N THR A 45 -8.90 4.58 3.26
CA THR A 45 -10.17 4.41 3.98
C THR A 45 -10.66 5.76 4.51
N GLN A 46 -9.78 6.75 4.68
CA GLN A 46 -10.18 8.08 5.15
C GLN A 46 -10.96 8.87 4.09
N LEU A 47 -10.67 8.67 2.80
CA LEU A 47 -11.43 9.32 1.72
C LEU A 47 -12.90 8.87 1.61
N ALA A 48 -13.29 7.76 2.26
CA ALA A 48 -14.66 7.25 2.27
C ALA A 48 -15.50 7.76 3.46
N ALA A 49 -14.94 8.60 4.33
CA ALA A 49 -15.62 9.14 5.51
C ALA A 49 -15.97 10.65 5.38
N ALA A 50 -16.18 11.14 4.15
CA ALA A 50 -16.68 12.49 3.86
C ALA A 50 -18.02 12.44 3.14
#